data_AF-A0A964LG01-F1
#
_entry.id   AF-A0A964LG01-F1
#
_cell.length_a   1.000
_cell.length_b   1.000
_cell.length_c   1.000
_cell.angle_alpha   90.00
_cell.angle_beta   90.00
_cell.angle_gamma   90.00
#
_symmetry.space_group_name_H-M   'P 1'
#
loop_
_entity.id
_entity.type
_entity.pdbx_description
1 polymer ?
#
loop_
_entity_poly.entity_id
_entity_poly.type
_entity_poly.pdbx_seq_one_letter_code
_entity_poly.pdbx_strand_id
1 'polypeptide(L)'
;MKFTQTRRANLAISLLLGLTTAAVPATAGDKATIVRSAQSGLWSAPASWEGGKVPNAGARVQIRPGHRIVYDLNSDQAIRGIHVAGTLSFATDKGPSVN
;
A
#
# COMPACT_ATOMS: atom_id res chain seq x y z
N MET A 1 53.06 -38.88 -7.97
CA MET A 1 53.11 -37.63 -7.19
C MET A 1 51.93 -37.60 -6.22
N LYS A 2 52.21 -37.51 -4.89
CA LYS A 2 51.33 -37.04 -3.78
C LYS A 2 50.08 -37.89 -3.46
N PHE A 3 49.65 -38.15 -2.24
CA PHE A 3 50.21 -38.15 -0.87
C PHE A 3 49.29 -39.09 -0.06
N THR A 4 49.88 -39.89 0.81
CA THR A 4 49.22 -40.68 1.86
C THR A 4 48.38 -39.79 2.78
N GLN A 5 47.16 -40.20 3.17
CA GLN A 5 46.56 -39.70 4.41
C GLN A 5 45.77 -40.78 5.17
N THR A 6 46.21 -40.96 6.41
CA THR A 6 45.85 -41.95 7.42
C THR A 6 44.47 -41.71 8.04
N ARG A 7 43.79 -42.81 8.36
CA ARG A 7 42.47 -42.92 9.02
C ARG A 7 42.45 -42.36 10.46
N ARG A 8 41.21 -42.14 10.95
CA ARG A 8 40.67 -42.03 12.35
C ARG A 8 40.07 -40.63 12.59
N ALA A 9 38.92 -40.43 13.24
CA ALA A 9 38.00 -41.27 13.99
C ALA A 9 36.61 -40.59 14.09
N ASN A 10 35.59 -41.43 14.21
CA ASN A 10 34.33 -41.32 14.95
C ASN A 10 33.68 -39.96 15.32
N LEU A 11 32.39 -39.89 14.96
CA LEU A 11 31.21 -39.45 15.73
C LEU A 11 31.23 -38.09 16.43
N ALA A 12 30.36 -37.20 15.94
CA ALA A 12 29.30 -36.62 16.78
C ALA A 12 28.15 -36.16 15.87
N ILE A 13 27.02 -36.89 15.92
CA ILE A 13 25.73 -36.45 15.39
C ILE A 13 25.18 -35.44 16.40
N SER A 14 25.27 -34.15 16.08
CA SER A 14 24.54 -33.11 16.81
C SER A 14 23.30 -32.76 16.00
N LEU A 15 22.20 -33.45 16.31
CA LEU A 15 20.87 -33.13 15.80
C LEU A 15 20.40 -31.84 16.50
N LEU A 16 20.73 -30.68 15.93
CA LEU A 16 20.12 -29.42 16.37
C LEU A 16 18.64 -29.43 15.98
N LEU A 17 17.79 -29.55 16.99
CA LEU A 17 16.35 -29.37 16.90
C LEU A 17 16.07 -27.94 16.39
N GLY A 18 15.78 -27.82 15.09
CA GLY A 18 15.34 -26.58 14.47
C GLY A 18 13.94 -26.24 14.97
N LEU A 19 13.85 -25.47 16.05
CA LEU A 19 12.61 -24.81 16.43
C LEU A 19 12.43 -23.61 15.49
N THR A 20 11.89 -23.87 14.30
CA THR A 20 11.50 -22.81 13.37
C THR A 20 10.30 -22.10 13.95
N THR A 21 10.54 -20.97 14.62
CA THR A 21 9.49 -20.00 14.87
C THR A 21 9.05 -19.44 13.52
N ALA A 22 8.00 -20.01 12.95
CA ALA A 22 7.26 -19.36 11.88
C ALA A 22 6.67 -18.08 12.49
N ALA A 23 7.35 -16.95 12.29
CA ALA A 23 6.77 -15.64 12.54
C ALA A 23 5.58 -15.52 11.58
N VAL A 24 4.37 -15.73 12.10
CA VAL A 24 3.16 -15.33 11.39
C VAL A 24 3.29 -13.84 11.13
N PRO A 25 3.34 -13.37 9.88
CA PRO A 25 3.28 -11.94 9.63
C PRO A 25 1.90 -11.52 10.14
N ALA A 26 1.88 -10.75 11.23
CA ALA A 26 0.70 -10.02 11.60
C ALA A 26 0.41 -9.10 10.41
N THR A 27 -0.58 -9.45 9.59
CA THR A 27 -1.22 -8.49 8.69
C THR A 27 -1.74 -7.40 9.60
N ALA A 28 -0.93 -6.34 9.76
CA ALA A 28 -1.32 -5.15 10.45
C ALA A 28 -2.66 -4.74 9.84
N GLY A 29 -3.74 -4.89 10.62
CA GLY A 29 -5.06 -4.46 10.20
C GLY A 29 -4.91 -3.04 9.70
N ASP A 30 -5.21 -2.86 8.42
CA ASP A 30 -4.83 -1.71 7.61
C ASP A 30 -5.17 -0.44 8.41
N LYS A 31 -4.16 0.20 9.01
CA LYS A 31 -4.36 1.46 9.73
C LYS A 31 -4.86 2.41 8.66
N ALA A 32 -6.18 2.65 8.64
CA ALA A 32 -6.85 3.39 7.59
C ALA A 32 -6.08 4.69 7.32
N THR A 33 -5.28 4.67 6.25
CA THR A 33 -4.32 5.72 5.98
C THR A 33 -5.10 6.91 5.48
N ILE A 34 -4.96 8.05 6.16
CA ILE A 34 -5.58 9.29 5.72
C ILE A 34 -4.70 9.86 4.61
N VAL A 35 -5.22 9.88 3.39
CA VAL A 35 -4.57 10.50 2.22
C VAL A 35 -5.03 11.94 2.12
N ARG A 36 -4.09 12.89 2.01
CA ARG A 36 -4.39 14.33 2.02
C ARG A 36 -3.98 14.95 0.70
N SER A 37 -4.75 15.92 0.23
CA SER A 37 -4.39 16.66 -0.98
C SER A 37 -3.12 17.51 -0.75
N ALA A 38 -2.13 17.38 -1.62
CA ALA A 38 -0.93 18.21 -1.63
C ALA A 38 -1.12 19.53 -2.40
N GLN A 39 -1.93 19.52 -3.46
CA GLN A 39 -2.27 20.69 -4.27
C GLN A 39 -3.60 20.46 -5.02
N SER A 40 -4.11 21.50 -5.68
CA SER A 40 -5.24 21.37 -6.61
C SER A 40 -4.87 20.51 -7.83
N GLY A 41 -5.83 19.78 -8.38
CA GLY A 41 -5.61 18.96 -9.58
C GLY A 41 -6.61 17.82 -9.73
N LEU A 42 -6.23 16.83 -10.52
CA LEU A 42 -7.04 15.64 -10.78
C LEU A 42 -6.91 14.64 -9.63
N TRP A 43 -7.98 13.90 -9.36
CA TRP A 43 -7.94 12.81 -8.39
C TRP A 43 -6.97 11.72 -8.83
N SER A 44 -6.89 11.43 -10.12
CA SER A 44 -5.96 10.45 -10.68
C SER A 44 -4.49 10.86 -10.61
N ALA A 45 -4.19 12.16 -10.44
CA ALA A 45 -2.83 12.67 -10.51
C ALA A 45 -2.07 12.44 -9.18
N PRO A 46 -0.94 11.71 -9.18
CA PRO A 46 -0.13 11.51 -7.97
C PRO A 46 0.31 12.82 -7.30
N ALA A 47 0.61 13.85 -8.10
CA ALA A 47 1.03 15.16 -7.61
C ALA A 47 -0.05 15.88 -6.77
N SER A 48 -1.32 15.53 -6.94
CA SER A 48 -2.42 16.07 -6.13
C SER A 48 -2.45 15.52 -4.70
N TRP A 49 -1.66 14.49 -4.38
CA TRP A 49 -1.68 13.79 -3.11
C TRP A 49 -0.32 13.81 -2.41
N GLU A 50 -0.34 13.92 -1.08
CA GLU A 50 0.88 13.84 -0.29
C GLU A 50 1.57 12.48 -0.48
N GLY A 51 2.89 12.52 -0.69
CA GLY A 51 3.69 11.33 -0.94
C GLY A 51 3.38 10.63 -2.27
N GLY A 52 2.65 11.28 -3.19
CA GLY A 52 2.34 10.71 -4.50
C GLY A 52 1.34 9.55 -4.47
N LYS A 53 0.64 9.34 -3.35
CA LYS A 53 -0.26 8.20 -3.16
C LYS A 53 -1.69 8.59 -3.53
N VAL A 54 -2.14 8.15 -4.70
CA VAL A 54 -3.54 8.28 -5.11
C VAL A 54 -4.44 7.47 -4.16
N PRO A 55 -5.57 8.02 -3.66
CA PRO A 55 -6.51 7.28 -2.84
C PRO A 55 -7.06 6.04 -3.55
N ASN A 56 -7.00 4.90 -2.87
CA ASN A 56 -7.51 3.60 -3.32
C ASN A 56 -8.72 3.16 -2.48
N ALA A 57 -9.30 2.01 -2.84
CA ALA A 57 -10.35 1.36 -2.05
C ALA A 57 -9.99 1.28 -0.56
N GLY A 58 -10.92 1.65 0.31
CA GLY A 58 -10.69 1.67 1.75
C GLY A 58 -10.10 2.98 2.30
N ALA A 59 -9.59 3.87 1.44
CA ALA A 59 -8.93 5.09 1.90
C ALA A 59 -9.88 6.06 2.61
N ARG A 60 -9.33 6.82 3.55
CA ARG A 60 -9.93 8.04 4.08
C ARG A 60 -9.22 9.22 3.44
N VAL A 61 -9.97 10.16 2.88
CA VAL A 61 -9.40 11.28 2.12
C VAL A 61 -9.68 12.59 2.83
N GLN A 62 -8.70 13.49 2.85
CA GLN A 62 -8.91 14.89 3.24
C GLN A 62 -8.46 15.84 2.12
N ILE A 63 -9.42 16.63 1.63
CA ILE A 63 -9.16 17.76 0.74
C ILE A 63 -8.94 18.98 1.61
N ARG A 64 -7.73 19.55 1.54
CA ARG A 64 -7.31 20.68 2.37
C ARG A 64 -7.97 21.99 1.92
N PRO A 65 -8.09 22.99 2.82
CA PRO A 65 -8.59 24.31 2.45
C PRO A 65 -7.82 24.90 1.26
N GLY A 66 -8.54 25.62 0.38
CA GLY A 66 -7.97 26.25 -0.81
C GLY A 66 -7.64 25.30 -1.97
N HIS A 67 -7.68 23.98 -1.77
CA HIS A 67 -7.44 23.01 -2.84
C HIS A 67 -8.75 22.68 -3.58
N ARG A 68 -8.65 22.54 -4.90
CA ARG A 68 -9.71 22.03 -5.77
C ARG A 68 -9.26 20.70 -6.38
N ILE A 69 -9.96 19.63 -6.02
CA ILE A 69 -9.75 18.30 -6.60
C ILE A 69 -10.90 17.97 -7.55
N VAL A 70 -10.56 17.50 -8.76
CA VAL A 70 -11.52 16.99 -9.74
C VAL A 70 -11.44 15.47 -9.75
N TYR A 71 -12.51 14.79 -9.34
CA TYR A 71 -12.66 13.35 -9.49
C TYR A 71 -12.90 13.01 -10.96
N ASP A 72 -11.88 12.46 -11.62
CA ASP A 72 -11.81 12.23 -13.07
C ASP A 72 -11.81 10.74 -13.44
N LEU A 73 -12.03 9.85 -12.47
CA LEU A 73 -12.04 8.41 -12.66
C LEU A 73 -13.47 7.88 -12.84
N ASN A 74 -13.61 6.82 -13.64
CA ASN A 74 -14.75 5.91 -13.55
C ASN A 74 -14.27 4.68 -12.76
N SER A 75 -14.71 4.53 -11.51
CA SER A 75 -14.16 3.52 -10.59
C SER A 75 -15.22 3.01 -9.64
N ASP A 76 -15.31 1.69 -9.53
CA ASP A 76 -16.18 1.01 -8.56
C ASP A 76 -15.51 0.89 -7.16
N GLN A 77 -14.34 1.50 -6.96
CA GLN A 77 -13.61 1.42 -5.70
C GLN A 77 -14.29 2.25 -4.61
N ALA A 78 -14.75 1.57 -3.56
CA ALA A 78 -15.34 2.22 -2.39
C ALA A 78 -14.29 2.99 -1.57
N ILE A 79 -14.39 4.31 -1.54
CA ILE A 79 -13.67 5.18 -0.61
C ILE A 79 -14.43 5.19 0.73
N ARG A 80 -13.72 5.00 1.85
CA ARG A 80 -14.37 4.90 3.17
C ARG A 80 -14.95 6.22 3.66
N GLY A 81 -14.37 7.35 3.23
CA GLY A 81 -14.88 8.66 3.57
C GLY A 81 -13.98 9.77 3.05
N ILE A 82 -14.60 10.92 2.77
CA ILE A 82 -13.91 12.12 2.27
C ILE A 82 -14.29 13.29 3.16
N HIS A 83 -13.30 13.92 3.78
CA HIS A 83 -13.45 15.20 4.46
C HIS A 83 -13.06 16.32 3.50
N VAL A 84 -14.03 17.14 3.11
CA VAL A 84 -13.85 18.22 2.14
C VAL A 84 -13.81 19.57 2.86
N ALA A 85 -12.60 20.08 3.14
CA ALA A 85 -12.41 21.45 3.63
C ALA A 85 -12.11 22.45 2.49
N GLY A 86 -11.82 21.94 1.28
CA GLY A 86 -11.66 22.70 0.05
C GLY A 86 -12.83 22.48 -0.91
N THR A 87 -12.53 22.08 -2.15
CA THR A 87 -13.54 21.75 -3.16
C THR A 87 -13.27 20.38 -3.77
N LEU A 88 -14.32 19.56 -3.86
CA LEU A 88 -14.38 18.34 -4.66
C LEU A 88 -15.42 18.55 -5.77
N SER A 89 -15.00 18.37 -7.02
CA SER A 89 -15.91 18.32 -8.18
C SER A 89 -15.73 17.01 -8.93
N PHE A 90 -16.69 16.63 -9.75
CA PHE A 90 -16.63 15.41 -10.57
C PHE A 90 -16.54 15.81 -12.04
N ALA A 91 -15.70 15.13 -12.81
CA ALA A 91 -15.56 15.37 -14.24
C ALA A 91 -16.86 14.97 -14.97
N THR A 92 -17.42 15.90 -15.76
CA THR A 92 -18.75 15.76 -16.38
C THR A 92 -18.74 14.89 -17.64
N ASP A 93 -17.56 14.57 -18.19
CA ASP A 93 -17.38 13.74 -19.39
C ASP A 93 -17.35 12.22 -19.10
N LYS A 94 -17.40 11.83 -17.82
CA LYS A 94 -17.40 10.43 -17.37
C LYS A 94 -18.78 10.07 -16.81
N GLY A 95 -19.73 9.76 -17.68
CA GLY A 95 -21.03 9.22 -17.24
C GLY A 95 -20.87 7.85 -16.56
N PRO A 96 -21.76 7.47 -15.62
CA PRO A 96 -21.75 6.13 -15.07
C PRO A 96 -22.00 5.12 -16.20
N SER A 97 -21.09 4.17 -16.39
CA SER A 97 -21.33 3.01 -17.23
C SER A 97 -22.46 2.19 -16.60
N VAL A 98 -23.67 2.29 -17.16
CA VAL A 98 -24.77 1.38 -16.84
C VAL A 98 -24.46 0.04 -17.48
N ASN A 99 -24.37 -1.02 -16.68
CA ASN A 99 -24.33 -2.42 -17.12
C ASN A 99 -25.65 -3.08 -16.76
#